data_AF-A0A1X7GSM9-F1
#
_entry.id   AF-A0A1X7GSM9-F1
#
_cell.length_a   1.000
_cell.length_b   1.000
_cell.length_c   1.000
_cell.angle_alpha   90.00
_cell.angle_beta   90.00
_cell.angle_gamma   90.00
#
_symmetry.space_group_name_H-M   'P 1'
#
loop_
_entity.id
_entity.type
_entity.pdbx_description
1 polymer ?
#
loop_
_entity_poly.entity_id
_entity_poly.type
_entity_poly.pdbx_seq_one_letter_code
_entity_poly.pdbx_strand_id
1 'polypeptide(L)'
;MNGFRQTIRMNFANNLKQESMKGELTIMPNMRYVILQLNDKLQYVEMPSDYAYQLSALNLRLNKEFSKLTAPDKPELPLAIAECDNLDLLQESAQLVSGLDYINELERTFASLDETHYPLISLLTEIRALQAQLEQWYEEEAV
;
A
#
# COMPACT_ATOMS: atom_id res chain seq x y z
N MET A 1 -31.90 29.29 -43.97
CA MET A 1 -31.91 28.36 -42.81
C MET A 1 -30.56 27.64 -42.59
N ASN A 2 -29.39 28.24 -42.89
CA ASN A 2 -28.09 27.55 -42.78
C ASN A 2 -27.19 28.00 -41.61
N GLY A 3 -27.47 29.14 -40.97
CA GLY A 3 -26.65 29.63 -39.84
C GLY A 3 -26.89 28.88 -38.53
N PHE A 4 -28.15 28.54 -38.23
CA PHE A 4 -28.52 27.92 -36.95
C PHE A 4 -27.95 26.50 -36.76
N ARG A 5 -27.78 25.75 -37.86
CA ARG A 5 -27.20 24.40 -37.83
C ARG A 5 -25.68 24.39 -37.67
N GLN A 6 -24.97 25.44 -38.07
CA GLN A 6 -23.52 25.55 -37.87
C GLN A 6 -23.16 25.89 -36.41
N THR A 7 -23.92 26.81 -35.79
CA THR A 7 -23.69 27.19 -34.39
C THR A 7 -23.91 26.02 -33.42
N ILE A 8 -24.95 25.20 -33.64
CA ILE A 8 -25.22 24.01 -32.82
C ILE A 8 -24.09 22.97 -32.95
N ARG A 9 -23.55 22.74 -34.17
CA ARG A 9 -22.44 21.79 -34.38
C ARG A 9 -21.12 22.25 -33.76
N MET A 10 -20.82 23.56 -33.81
CA MET A 10 -19.63 24.11 -33.15
C MET A 10 -19.73 24.05 -31.64
N ASN A 11 -20.91 24.35 -31.07
CA ASN A 11 -21.11 24.28 -29.62
C ASN A 11 -21.06 22.84 -29.10
N PHE A 12 -21.56 21.86 -29.86
CA PHE A 12 -21.46 20.43 -29.48
C PHE A 12 -20.02 19.90 -29.53
N ALA A 13 -19.27 20.25 -30.58
CA ALA A 13 -17.86 19.85 -30.70
C ALA A 13 -16.97 20.54 -29.64
N ASN A 14 -17.27 21.79 -29.29
CA ASN A 14 -16.59 22.50 -28.21
C ASN A 14 -16.97 21.95 -26.83
N ASN A 15 -18.21 21.50 -26.61
CA ASN A 15 -18.61 20.83 -25.37
C ASN A 15 -17.92 19.47 -25.23
N LEU A 16 -17.85 18.67 -26.29
CA LEU A 16 -17.14 17.38 -26.27
C LEU A 16 -15.63 17.54 -26.07
N LYS A 17 -15.01 18.60 -26.60
CA LYS A 17 -13.60 18.93 -26.31
C LYS A 17 -13.38 19.50 -24.91
N GLN A 18 -14.35 20.21 -24.34
CA GLN A 18 -14.26 20.73 -22.96
C GLN A 18 -14.57 19.65 -21.91
N GLU A 19 -15.44 18.69 -22.20
CA GLU A 19 -15.68 17.50 -21.36
C GLU A 19 -14.50 16.53 -21.44
N SER A 20 -13.87 16.37 -22.61
CA SER A 20 -12.68 15.52 -22.79
C SER A 20 -11.38 16.08 -22.16
N MET A 21 -11.39 17.31 -21.62
CA MET A 21 -10.25 17.93 -20.91
C MET A 21 -10.58 18.32 -19.45
N LYS A 22 -11.70 17.81 -18.89
CA LYS A 22 -12.04 17.95 -17.47
C LYS A 22 -11.91 16.67 -16.66
N GLY A 23 -11.45 15.60 -17.29
CA GLY A 23 -11.02 14.38 -16.63
C GLY A 23 -9.51 14.33 -16.58
N GLU A 24 -8.88 15.29 -15.91
CA GLU A 24 -7.69 14.90 -15.14
C GLU A 24 -8.27 13.90 -14.13
N LEU A 25 -8.24 12.61 -14.47
CA LEU A 25 -8.49 11.58 -13.48
C LEU A 25 -7.40 11.84 -12.43
N THR A 26 -7.73 12.55 -11.37
CA THR A 26 -7.19 12.22 -10.07
C THR A 26 -7.52 10.75 -9.93
N ILE A 27 -6.56 9.89 -10.31
CA ILE A 27 -6.69 8.46 -10.10
C ILE A 27 -6.67 8.36 -8.58
N MET A 28 -7.86 8.45 -7.96
CA MET A 28 -7.97 8.21 -6.54
C MET A 28 -7.32 6.85 -6.35
N PRO A 29 -6.25 6.80 -5.57
CA PRO A 29 -5.52 5.57 -5.40
C PRO A 29 -6.50 4.52 -4.90
N ASN A 30 -6.65 3.43 -5.65
CA ASN A 30 -7.53 2.37 -5.20
C ASN A 30 -6.91 1.80 -3.92
N MET A 31 -7.55 2.01 -2.78
CA MET A 31 -7.07 1.47 -1.52
C MET A 31 -7.34 -0.03 -1.47
N ARG A 32 -6.48 -0.75 -0.77
CA ARG A 32 -6.60 -2.19 -0.58
C ARG A 32 -6.14 -2.57 0.82
N TYR A 33 -6.75 -3.62 1.34
CA TYR A 33 -6.53 -4.09 2.70
C TYR A 33 -5.72 -5.38 2.68
N VAL A 34 -4.58 -5.38 3.35
CA VAL A 34 -3.78 -6.57 3.63
C VAL A 34 -4.13 -7.07 5.02
N ILE A 35 -4.58 -8.33 5.10
CA ILE A 35 -4.92 -8.99 6.36
C ILE A 35 -3.73 -9.83 6.78
N LEU A 36 -3.18 -9.50 7.94
CA LEU A 36 -2.04 -10.16 8.54
C LEU A 36 -2.48 -10.92 9.79
N GLN A 37 -1.92 -12.10 10.02
CA GLN A 37 -2.22 -12.93 11.18
C GLN A 37 -0.97 -13.17 12.02
N LEU A 38 -1.05 -12.86 13.31
CA LEU A 38 -0.07 -13.22 14.33
C LEU A 38 -0.74 -14.08 15.38
N ASN A 39 -0.46 -15.38 15.38
CA ASN A 39 -1.17 -16.36 16.21
C ASN A 39 -2.69 -16.23 16.02
N ASP A 40 -3.45 -15.93 17.08
CA ASP A 40 -4.90 -15.76 17.04
C ASP A 40 -5.34 -14.30 16.82
N LYS A 41 -4.41 -13.39 16.50
CA LYS A 41 -4.69 -11.97 16.29
C LYS A 41 -4.59 -11.59 14.83
N LEU A 42 -5.57 -10.82 14.36
CA LEU A 42 -5.57 -10.22 13.03
C LEU A 42 -5.12 -8.76 13.13
N GLN A 43 -4.36 -8.33 12.13
CA GLN A 43 -4.02 -6.95 11.86
C GLN A 43 -4.53 -6.60 10.46
N TYR A 44 -5.03 -5.38 10.30
CA TYR A 44 -5.64 -4.90 9.08
C TYR A 44 -4.86 -3.70 8.60
N VAL A 45 -4.16 -3.83 7.48
CA VAL A 45 -3.30 -2.78 6.94
C VAL A 45 -3.94 -2.18 5.70
N GLU A 46 -4.21 -0.89 5.73
CA GLU A 46 -4.73 -0.13 4.58
C GLU A 46 -3.57 0.54 3.84
N MET A 47 -3.50 0.33 2.52
CA MET A 47 -2.52 0.97 1.67
C MET A 47 -2.98 1.03 0.21
N PRO A 48 -2.35 1.86 -0.65
CA PRO A 48 -2.74 1.92 -2.05
C PRO A 48 -2.44 0.59 -2.75
N SER A 49 -3.27 0.23 -3.73
CA SER A 49 -3.31 -1.11 -4.33
C SER A 49 -1.96 -1.60 -4.84
N ASP A 50 -1.19 -0.72 -5.47
CA ASP A 50 0.13 -1.05 -6.03
C ASP A 50 1.15 -1.41 -4.92
N TYR A 51 0.98 -0.85 -3.72
CA TYR A 51 1.82 -1.13 -2.56
C TYR A 51 1.28 -2.30 -1.72
N ALA A 52 -0.03 -2.56 -1.72
CA ALA A 52 -0.65 -3.71 -1.04
C ALA A 52 -0.02 -5.03 -1.49
N TYR A 53 0.09 -5.22 -2.81
CA TYR A 53 0.73 -6.40 -3.37
C TYR A 53 2.22 -6.50 -2.98
N GLN A 54 2.93 -5.36 -2.98
CA GLN A 54 4.34 -5.32 -2.57
C GLN A 54 4.51 -5.69 -1.10
N LEU A 55 3.64 -5.20 -0.22
CA LEU A 55 3.65 -5.55 1.20
C LEU A 55 3.43 -7.06 1.39
N SER A 56 2.44 -7.66 0.74
CA SER A 56 2.18 -9.09 0.88
C SER A 56 3.36 -9.92 0.37
N ALA A 57 3.93 -9.57 -0.79
CA ALA A 57 5.10 -10.25 -1.33
C ALA A 57 6.32 -10.15 -0.39
N LEU A 58 6.56 -8.95 0.15
CA LEU A 58 7.60 -8.70 1.14
C LEU A 58 7.35 -9.51 2.41
N ASN A 59 6.13 -9.51 2.95
CA ASN A 59 5.77 -10.25 4.17
C ASN A 59 5.98 -11.76 4.01
N LEU A 60 5.57 -12.35 2.88
CA LEU A 60 5.80 -13.77 2.59
C LEU A 60 7.29 -14.09 2.50
N ARG A 61 8.09 -13.22 1.87
CA ARG A 61 9.54 -13.36 1.79
C ARG A 61 10.19 -13.24 3.16
N LEU A 62 9.79 -12.26 3.96
CA LEU A 62 10.25 -12.06 5.33
C LEU A 62 10.01 -13.33 6.14
N ASN A 63 8.78 -13.86 6.18
CA ASN A 63 8.48 -15.10 6.91
C ASN A 63 9.36 -16.28 6.48
N LYS A 64 9.60 -16.44 5.17
CA LYS A 64 10.45 -17.50 4.63
C LYS A 64 11.93 -17.35 5.03
N GLU A 65 12.49 -16.16 4.92
CA GLU A 65 13.92 -15.92 5.17
C GLU A 65 14.22 -15.70 6.65
N PHE A 66 13.32 -15.07 7.40
CA PHE A 66 13.42 -14.84 8.83
C PHE A 66 13.46 -16.14 9.64
N SER A 67 12.78 -17.17 9.15
CA SER A 67 12.87 -18.53 9.71
C SER A 67 14.31 -19.08 9.74
N LYS A 68 15.20 -18.60 8.85
CA LYS A 68 16.59 -19.05 8.71
C LYS A 68 17.59 -18.29 9.58
N LEU A 69 17.19 -17.16 10.18
CA LEU A 69 18.09 -16.39 11.06
C LEU A 69 18.46 -17.22 12.30
N THR A 70 19.54 -16.86 12.99
CA THR A 70 19.99 -17.59 14.20
C THR A 70 19.94 -16.76 15.48
N ALA A 71 19.56 -15.49 15.36
CA ALA A 71 19.35 -14.60 16.50
C ALA A 71 18.45 -15.26 17.57
N PRO A 72 18.81 -15.17 18.87
CA PRO A 72 18.07 -15.81 19.95
C PRO A 72 16.73 -15.14 20.26
N ASP A 73 16.65 -13.80 20.13
CA ASP A 73 15.47 -13.00 20.49
C ASP A 73 14.72 -12.53 19.24
N LYS A 74 14.24 -13.48 18.44
CA LYS A 74 13.49 -13.14 17.23
C LYS A 74 12.08 -12.64 17.58
N PRO A 75 11.66 -11.45 17.13
CA PRO A 75 10.28 -11.05 17.18
C PRO A 75 9.42 -12.00 16.34
N GLU A 76 8.18 -12.23 16.78
CA GLU A 76 7.22 -12.96 15.96
C GLU A 76 6.77 -12.06 14.80
N LEU A 77 6.73 -12.63 13.59
CA LEU A 77 6.34 -11.91 12.39
C LEU A 77 4.93 -12.36 11.98
N PRO A 78 3.98 -11.43 11.76
CA PRO A 78 2.69 -11.80 11.24
C PRO A 78 2.80 -12.31 9.81
N LEU A 79 1.89 -13.20 9.41
CA LEU A 79 1.79 -13.74 8.06
C LEU A 79 0.66 -13.05 7.28
N ALA A 80 0.94 -12.60 6.06
CA ALA A 80 -0.09 -12.16 5.14
C ALA A 80 -0.95 -13.35 4.68
N ILE A 81 -2.24 -13.30 5.01
CA ILE A 81 -3.19 -14.39 4.74
C ILE A 81 -4.26 -14.02 3.70
N ALA A 82 -4.50 -12.73 3.47
CA ALA A 82 -5.47 -12.29 2.49
C ALA A 82 -5.22 -10.83 2.05
N GLU A 83 -5.76 -10.51 0.87
CA GLU A 83 -5.92 -9.14 0.39
C GLU A 83 -7.36 -8.95 -0.12
N CYS A 84 -7.93 -7.77 0.09
CA CYS A 84 -9.26 -7.45 -0.42
C CYS A 84 -9.42 -5.95 -0.67
N ASP A 85 -10.30 -5.60 -1.61
CA ASP A 85 -10.54 -4.20 -2.01
C ASP A 85 -11.47 -3.47 -1.03
N ASN A 86 -12.32 -4.20 -0.30
CA ASN A 86 -13.28 -3.63 0.64
C ASN A 86 -13.23 -4.42 1.95
N LEU A 87 -13.15 -3.72 3.07
CA LEU A 87 -13.08 -4.30 4.41
C LEU A 87 -13.97 -3.52 5.38
N ASP A 88 -14.97 -4.20 5.94
CA ASP A 88 -15.79 -3.67 7.02
C ASP A 88 -15.39 -4.32 8.36
N LEU A 89 -14.90 -3.51 9.29
CA LEU A 89 -14.58 -3.94 10.65
C LEU A 89 -15.83 -3.80 11.53
N LEU A 90 -16.36 -4.95 11.99
CA LEU A 90 -17.58 -4.98 12.81
C LEU A 90 -17.30 -4.91 14.33
N GLN A 91 -16.06 -5.17 14.75
CA GLN A 91 -15.65 -5.08 16.14
C GLN A 91 -15.04 -3.72 16.43
N GLU A 92 -15.50 -3.04 17.49
CA GLU A 92 -14.99 -1.73 17.91
C GLU A 92 -13.50 -1.76 18.30
N SER A 93 -12.99 -2.91 18.73
CA SER A 93 -11.59 -3.11 19.06
C SER A 93 -10.69 -3.31 17.85
N ALA A 94 -11.25 -3.59 16.67
CA ALA A 94 -10.48 -3.77 15.45
C ALA A 94 -10.16 -2.38 14.86
N GLN A 95 -8.89 -2.17 14.53
CA GLN A 95 -8.42 -0.90 13.97
C GLN A 95 -7.65 -1.15 12.68
N LEU A 96 -7.83 -0.24 11.73
CA LEU A 96 -6.98 -0.14 10.55
C LEU A 96 -5.65 0.48 10.95
N VAL A 97 -4.57 -0.11 10.48
CA VAL A 97 -3.21 0.43 10.56
C VAL A 97 -2.85 0.97 9.19
N SER A 98 -2.28 2.17 9.11
CA SER A 98 -1.80 2.67 7.83
C SER A 98 -0.61 1.84 7.34
N GLY A 99 -0.48 1.69 6.02
CA GLY A 99 0.65 0.98 5.43
C GLY A 99 2.00 1.55 5.85
N LEU A 100 2.12 2.87 5.96
CA LEU A 100 3.34 3.53 6.38
C LEU A 100 3.67 3.25 7.85
N ASP A 101 2.68 3.32 8.75
CA ASP A 101 2.88 3.00 10.16
C ASP A 101 3.31 1.55 10.36
N TYR A 102 2.70 0.62 9.64
CA TYR A 102 3.06 -0.79 9.66
C TYR A 102 4.52 -1.00 9.19
N ILE A 103 4.91 -0.40 8.06
CA ILE A 103 6.26 -0.53 7.52
C ILE A 103 7.29 0.13 8.46
N ASN A 104 6.97 1.27 9.06
CA ASN A 104 7.83 1.94 10.04
C ASN A 104 8.10 1.06 11.26
N GLU A 105 7.08 0.38 11.78
CA GLU A 105 7.25 -0.55 12.91
C GLU A 105 8.05 -1.79 12.52
N LEU A 106 7.82 -2.31 11.31
CA LEU A 106 8.56 -3.44 10.76
C LEU A 106 10.05 -3.12 10.57
N GLU A 107 10.38 -1.94 10.06
CA GLU A 107 11.76 -1.46 9.92
C GLU A 107 12.45 -1.39 11.28
N ARG A 108 11.82 -0.72 12.25
CA ARG A 108 12.36 -0.62 13.62
C ARG A 108 12.62 -1.99 14.22
N THR A 109 11.66 -2.91 14.06
CA THR A 109 11.75 -4.28 14.55
C THR A 109 12.96 -4.99 13.96
N PHE A 110 13.13 -4.96 12.63
CA PHE A 110 14.24 -5.63 11.96
C PHE A 110 15.59 -4.94 12.20
N ALA A 111 15.62 -3.61 12.31
CA ALA A 111 16.83 -2.83 12.56
C ALA A 111 17.37 -3.03 13.99
N SER A 112 16.50 -3.40 14.93
CA SER A 112 16.89 -3.69 16.31
C SER A 112 17.60 -5.04 16.48
N LEU A 113 17.56 -5.92 15.47
CA LEU A 113 18.21 -7.22 15.50
C LEU A 113 19.72 -7.06 15.29
N ASP A 114 20.49 -7.40 16.31
CA ASP A 114 21.96 -7.43 16.25
C ASP A 114 22.43 -8.68 15.50
N GLU A 115 22.31 -8.64 14.18
CA GLU A 115 22.63 -9.77 13.33
C GLU A 115 23.29 -9.31 12.02
N THR A 116 24.54 -9.75 11.79
CA THR A 116 25.33 -9.35 10.62
C THR A 116 25.12 -10.28 9.41
N HIS A 117 24.15 -11.20 9.51
CA HIS A 117 23.88 -12.17 8.44
C HIS A 117 23.25 -11.48 7.21
N TYR A 118 23.75 -11.87 6.03
CA TYR A 118 23.32 -11.33 4.74
C TYR A 118 21.79 -11.34 4.51
N PRO A 119 21.03 -12.40 4.88
CA PRO A 119 19.58 -12.37 4.79
C PRO A 119 18.94 -11.18 5.51
N LEU A 120 19.37 -10.83 6.73
CA LEU A 120 18.80 -9.70 7.45
C LEU A 120 19.06 -8.38 6.72
N ILE A 121 20.27 -8.18 6.22
CA ILE A 121 20.65 -6.98 5.46
C ILE A 121 19.80 -6.84 4.18
N SER A 122 19.59 -7.93 3.43
CA SER A 122 18.72 -7.94 2.25
C SER A 122 17.28 -7.57 2.62
N LEU A 123 16.74 -8.18 3.68
CA LEU A 123 15.37 -7.93 4.12
C LEU A 123 15.18 -6.48 4.57
N LEU A 124 16.10 -5.92 5.35
CA LEU A 124 16.09 -4.51 5.76
C LEU A 124 16.16 -3.56 4.57
N THR A 125 16.95 -3.89 3.55
CA THR A 125 17.05 -3.08 2.33
C THR A 125 15.72 -3.05 1.58
N GLU A 126 15.01 -4.18 1.51
CA GLU A 126 13.70 -4.26 0.86
C GLU A 126 12.61 -3.54 1.64
N ILE A 127 12.61 -3.66 2.98
CA ILE A 127 11.68 -2.91 3.85
C ILE A 127 11.86 -1.41 3.63
N ARG A 128 13.10 -0.90 3.68
CA ARG A 128 13.40 0.53 3.49
C ARG A 128 13.09 1.02 2.08
N ALA A 129 13.23 0.17 1.07
CA ALA A 129 12.84 0.52 -0.29
C ALA A 129 11.32 0.72 -0.40
N LEU A 130 10.52 -0.16 0.19
CA LEU A 130 9.06 0.00 0.22
C LEU A 130 8.64 1.21 1.08
N GLN A 131 9.31 1.42 2.21
CA GLN A 131 9.10 2.58 3.08
C GLN A 131 9.28 3.90 2.31
N ALA A 132 10.43 4.10 1.67
CA ALA A 132 10.72 5.32 0.92
C ALA A 132 9.72 5.57 -0.22
N GLN A 133 9.27 4.51 -0.90
CA GLN A 133 8.25 4.63 -1.94
C GLN A 133 6.88 5.05 -1.38
N LEU A 134 6.49 4.51 -0.21
CA LEU A 134 5.27 4.92 0.46
C LEU A 134 5.37 6.34 1.00
N GLU A 135 6.48 6.72 1.62
CA GLU A 135 6.72 8.09 2.10
C GLU A 135 6.57 9.11 0.96
N GLN A 136 7.26 8.89 -0.16
CA GLN A 136 7.14 9.74 -1.35
C GLN A 136 5.69 9.82 -1.84
N TRP A 137 4.99 8.69 -1.89
CA TRP A 137 3.61 8.64 -2.33
C TRP A 137 2.66 9.44 -1.40
N TYR A 138 2.83 9.33 -0.08
CA TYR A 138 2.05 10.11 0.89
C TYR A 138 2.38 11.60 0.82
N GLU A 139 3.62 11.96 0.53
CA GLU A 139 4.02 13.35 0.28
C GLU A 139 3.34 13.89 -0.99
N GLU A 140 3.25 13.11 -2.06
CA GLU A 140 2.60 13.49 -3.32
C GLU A 140 1.07 13.67 -3.18
N GLU A 141 0.40 12.78 -2.43
CA GLU A 141 -1.05 12.85 -2.19
C GLU A 141 -1.48 13.95 -1.19
N ALA A 142 -0.55 14.43 -0.35
CA ALA A 142 -0.83 15.50 0.61
C ALA A 142 -0.79 16.91 -0.01
N VAL A 143 -0.47 17.04 -1.30
CA VAL A 143 -0.33 18.30 -2.06
C VAL A 143 -1.61 18.66 -2.80
#